data_AF-A0AAN5CEM8-F1
#
_entry.id   AF-A0AAN5CEM8-F1
#
_cell.length_a   1.000
_cell.length_b   1.000
_cell.length_c   1.000
_cell.angle_alpha   90.00
_cell.angle_beta   90.00
_cell.angle_gamma   90.00
#
_symmetry.space_group_name_H-M   'P 1'
#
loop_
_entity.id
_entity.type
_entity.pdbx_description
1 polymer ?
#
loop_
_entity_poly.entity_id
_entity_poly.type
_entity_poly.pdbx_seq_one_letter_code
_entity_poly.pdbx_strand_id
1 'polypeptide(L)'
;RSISTATMHRALLVLPLVFFLAEAGPNPQRCIHGKIQMGKCECDEGYTGSICHREMHCSTFERAGNGGCTACLEGWEGSDCDVIRCENGQPDQSDVRCVCEPPYSGEHCDELERNNVYSHYNNKAASMNPVLLSITIIPLGIIVWACNTYSKKRRAKKVEHLLESTVNRDLKSSHVRELLYGKK
;
A
#
# COMPACT_ATOMS: atom_id res chain seq x y z
N ARG A 1 28.12 -19.45 65.95
CA ARG A 1 28.56 -20.61 65.13
C ARG A 1 27.34 -21.44 64.81
N SER A 2 26.99 -21.53 63.52
CA SER A 2 26.03 -22.44 62.85
C SER A 2 24.70 -22.71 63.56
N ILE A 3 23.62 -22.07 63.10
CA ILE A 3 22.24 -22.48 63.42
C ILE A 3 21.70 -23.29 62.24
N SER A 4 21.18 -24.45 62.60
CA SER A 4 20.73 -25.56 61.79
C SER A 4 19.45 -25.28 60.98
N THR A 5 19.35 -26.00 59.87
CA THR A 5 18.24 -26.12 58.92
C THR A 5 16.91 -26.48 59.57
N ALA A 6 15.81 -25.82 59.16
CA ALA A 6 14.45 -26.33 59.30
C ALA A 6 13.51 -25.72 58.25
N THR A 7 13.36 -26.48 57.15
CA THR A 7 12.08 -26.86 56.50
C THR A 7 10.99 -25.81 56.28
N MET A 8 10.87 -25.43 55.00
CA MET A 8 9.69 -24.84 54.37
C MET A 8 8.46 -25.76 54.51
N HIS A 9 7.36 -25.23 55.04
CA HIS A 9 6.02 -25.68 54.67
C HIS A 9 5.22 -24.50 54.12
N ARG A 10 5.17 -24.45 52.78
CA ARG A 10 4.28 -23.60 52.00
C ARG A 10 2.83 -24.03 52.27
N ALA A 11 2.09 -23.22 53.00
CA ALA A 11 0.64 -23.34 53.09
C ALA A 11 0.04 -23.02 51.71
N LEU A 12 -0.47 -24.06 51.06
CA LEU A 12 -1.15 -24.00 49.77
C LEU A 12 -2.53 -23.36 50.01
N LEU A 13 -2.66 -22.05 49.75
CA LEU A 13 -3.95 -21.35 49.71
C LEU A 13 -4.72 -21.84 48.47
N VAL A 14 -5.59 -22.83 48.67
CA VAL A 14 -6.60 -23.22 47.68
C VAL A 14 -7.77 -22.25 47.83
N LEU A 15 -7.71 -21.12 47.11
CA LEU A 15 -8.90 -20.31 46.84
C LEU A 15 -9.81 -21.12 45.91
N PRO A 16 -11.07 -21.38 46.27
CA PRO A 16 -11.99 -21.95 45.31
C PRO A 16 -12.24 -20.90 44.24
N LEU A 17 -11.77 -21.20 43.02
CA LEU A 17 -12.25 -20.58 41.79
C LEU A 17 -13.75 -20.88 41.70
N VAL A 18 -14.55 -20.04 42.34
CA VAL A 18 -15.97 -19.89 42.01
C VAL A 18 -15.97 -19.30 40.61
N PHE A 19 -16.01 -20.21 39.63
CA PHE A 19 -16.31 -19.93 38.24
C PHE A 19 -17.60 -19.12 38.20
N PHE A 20 -17.49 -17.82 38.03
CA PHE A 20 -18.57 -17.01 37.49
C PHE A 20 -18.83 -17.51 36.07
N LEU A 21 -19.72 -18.48 35.91
CA LEU A 21 -20.47 -18.61 34.67
C LEU A 21 -21.49 -17.47 34.68
N ALA A 22 -20.99 -16.26 34.40
CA ALA A 22 -21.86 -15.24 33.83
C ALA A 22 -22.25 -15.79 32.47
N GLU A 23 -23.43 -16.39 32.40
CA GLU A 23 -24.13 -16.60 31.13
C GLU A 23 -24.13 -15.25 30.42
N ALA A 24 -23.33 -15.15 29.36
CA ALA A 24 -23.47 -14.10 28.38
C ALA A 24 -24.86 -14.31 27.78
N GLY A 25 -25.88 -13.73 28.43
CA GLY A 25 -27.23 -13.66 27.90
C GLY A 25 -27.16 -13.10 26.48
N PRO A 26 -28.05 -13.53 25.58
CA PRO A 26 -28.07 -13.02 24.22
C PRO A 26 -28.08 -11.50 24.27
N ASN A 27 -27.06 -10.90 23.65
CA ASN A 27 -26.90 -9.46 23.56
C ASN A 27 -28.25 -8.88 23.10
N PRO A 28 -28.91 -8.01 23.89
CA PRO A 28 -30.23 -7.52 23.54
C PRO A 28 -30.12 -6.91 22.15
N GLN A 29 -30.84 -7.51 21.19
CA GLN A 29 -30.80 -7.12 19.79
C GLN A 29 -31.24 -5.65 19.71
N ARG A 30 -30.25 -4.76 19.65
CA ARG A 30 -30.47 -3.32 19.75
C ARG A 30 -30.89 -2.82 18.37
N CYS A 31 -32.12 -2.31 18.28
CA CYS A 31 -32.54 -1.54 17.12
C CYS A 31 -31.80 -0.20 17.15
N ILE A 32 -31.16 0.18 16.04
CA ILE A 32 -30.40 1.43 15.96
C ILE A 32 -31.38 2.60 15.79
N HIS A 33 -32.22 2.53 14.76
CA HIS A 33 -33.26 3.52 14.45
C HIS A 33 -34.65 2.88 14.51
N GLY A 34 -35.10 2.56 15.72
CA GLY A 34 -36.40 1.96 15.90
C GLY A 34 -36.64 1.43 17.31
N LYS A 35 -37.76 0.73 17.47
CA LYS A 35 -38.21 0.15 18.74
C LYS A 35 -38.44 -1.36 18.59
N ILE A 36 -38.19 -2.08 19.67
CA ILE A 36 -38.48 -3.52 19.72
C ILE A 36 -39.99 -3.69 19.90
N GLN A 37 -40.65 -4.29 18.91
CA GLN A 37 -42.05 -4.71 18.98
C GLN A 37 -42.14 -6.21 18.74
N MET A 38 -42.75 -6.94 19.67
CA MET A 38 -42.94 -8.41 19.59
C MET A 38 -41.64 -9.20 19.30
N GLY A 39 -40.50 -8.73 19.81
CA GLY A 39 -39.19 -9.39 19.61
C GLY A 39 -38.55 -9.14 18.23
N LYS A 40 -39.09 -8.23 17.41
CA LYS A 40 -38.47 -7.73 16.17
C LYS A 40 -38.26 -6.22 16.25
N CYS A 41 -37.33 -5.69 15.47
CA CYS A 41 -37.18 -4.25 15.31
C CYS A 41 -38.24 -3.72 14.36
N GLU A 42 -39.03 -2.76 14.83
CA GLU A 42 -39.84 -1.90 13.99
C GLU A 42 -39.07 -0.59 13.79
N CYS A 43 -38.74 -0.28 12.55
CA CYS A 43 -37.87 0.84 12.20
C CYS A 43 -38.62 2.16 12.18
N ASP A 44 -37.90 3.23 12.53
CA ASP A 44 -38.36 4.60 12.36
C ASP A 44 -38.50 4.93 10.86
N GLU A 45 -39.31 5.96 10.55
CA GLU A 45 -39.52 6.38 9.16
C GLU A 45 -38.19 6.72 8.48
N GLY A 46 -37.95 6.11 7.30
CA GLY A 46 -36.71 6.30 6.55
C GLY A 46 -35.61 5.29 6.86
N TYR A 47 -35.84 4.32 7.75
CA TYR A 47 -34.86 3.26 8.04
C TYR A 47 -35.43 1.85 7.78
N THR A 48 -34.56 0.92 7.40
CA THR A 48 -34.88 -0.49 7.13
C THR A 48 -33.77 -1.45 7.62
N GLY A 49 -34.00 -2.75 7.42
CA GLY A 49 -33.12 -3.84 7.83
C GLY A 49 -33.50 -4.47 9.17
N SER A 50 -32.92 -5.62 9.47
CA SER A 50 -33.27 -6.45 10.66
C SER A 50 -33.07 -5.75 12.01
N ILE A 51 -32.19 -4.75 12.06
CA ILE A 51 -31.89 -3.93 13.24
C ILE A 51 -32.04 -2.42 12.96
N CYS A 52 -32.67 -2.04 11.84
CA CYS A 52 -32.89 -0.65 11.45
C CYS A 52 -31.58 0.16 11.34
N HIS A 53 -30.60 -0.39 10.64
CA HIS A 53 -29.27 0.22 10.46
C HIS A 53 -29.10 0.84 9.07
N ARG A 54 -29.98 0.54 8.11
CA ARG A 54 -29.88 1.01 6.73
C ARG A 54 -30.88 2.13 6.51
N GLU A 55 -30.42 3.20 5.88
CA GLU A 55 -31.26 4.35 5.51
C GLU A 55 -31.90 4.13 4.14
N MET A 56 -33.16 4.54 4.00
CA MET A 56 -33.95 4.42 2.79
C MET A 56 -33.83 5.68 1.95
N HIS A 57 -33.40 5.55 0.69
CA HIS A 57 -33.18 6.67 -0.22
C HIS A 57 -34.35 6.81 -1.21
N CYS A 58 -35.56 7.00 -0.67
CA CYS A 58 -36.75 7.20 -1.50
C CYS A 58 -36.72 8.57 -2.19
N SER A 59 -37.15 8.63 -3.45
CA SER A 59 -37.32 9.90 -4.19
C SER A 59 -38.47 10.77 -3.68
N THR A 60 -39.48 10.16 -3.06
CA THR A 60 -40.65 10.84 -2.49
C THR A 60 -40.98 10.29 -1.10
N PHE A 61 -41.84 10.99 -0.37
CA PHE A 61 -42.36 10.53 0.92
C PHE A 61 -43.44 9.44 0.77
N GLU A 62 -43.91 9.16 -0.44
CA GLU A 62 -44.95 8.16 -0.69
C GLU A 62 -44.40 6.73 -0.56
N ARG A 63 -45.08 5.91 0.25
CA ARG A 63 -44.68 4.53 0.52
C ARG A 63 -45.58 3.53 -0.20
N ALA A 64 -44.98 2.45 -0.67
CA ALA A 64 -45.70 1.31 -1.20
C ALA A 64 -46.50 0.62 -0.09
N GLY A 65 -47.49 -0.20 -0.46
CA GLY A 65 -48.39 -0.85 0.52
C GLY A 65 -47.70 -1.79 1.52
N ASN A 66 -46.45 -2.17 1.27
CA ASN A 66 -45.58 -2.95 2.18
C ASN A 66 -44.67 -2.08 3.06
N GLY A 67 -44.77 -0.75 2.98
CA GLY A 67 -43.90 0.21 3.69
C GLY A 67 -42.62 0.60 2.94
N GLY A 68 -42.35 -0.02 1.78
CA GLY A 68 -41.19 0.29 0.94
C GLY A 68 -41.31 1.63 0.19
N CYS A 69 -40.27 1.99 -0.57
CA CYS A 69 -40.31 3.17 -1.42
C CYS A 69 -41.13 2.91 -2.70
N THR A 70 -41.83 3.93 -3.20
CA THR A 70 -42.47 3.88 -4.54
C THR A 70 -41.47 4.06 -5.69
N ALA A 71 -40.45 4.90 -5.48
CA ALA A 71 -39.34 5.11 -6.41
C ALA A 71 -38.08 5.57 -5.65
N CYS A 72 -36.90 5.18 -6.14
CA CYS A 72 -35.60 5.50 -5.54
C CYS A 72 -34.99 6.79 -6.08
N LEU A 73 -34.12 7.41 -5.27
CA LEU A 73 -33.20 8.43 -5.76
C LEU A 73 -32.23 7.86 -6.80
N GLU A 74 -31.66 8.73 -7.62
CA GLU A 74 -30.65 8.32 -8.60
C GLU A 74 -29.43 7.71 -7.88
N GLY A 75 -28.95 6.56 -8.37
CA GLY A 75 -27.87 5.80 -7.72
C GLY A 75 -28.33 4.81 -6.64
N TRP A 76 -29.64 4.66 -6.41
CA TRP A 76 -30.21 3.78 -5.38
C TRP A 76 -31.18 2.75 -5.96
N GLU A 77 -31.19 1.54 -5.39
CA GLU A 77 -31.99 0.40 -5.84
C GLU A 77 -32.58 -0.40 -4.67
N GLY A 78 -33.51 -1.31 -5.00
CA GLY A 78 -34.21 -2.17 -4.03
C GLY A 78 -35.64 -1.70 -3.75
N SER A 79 -36.43 -2.54 -3.08
CA SER A 79 -37.81 -2.17 -2.69
C SER A 79 -37.84 -1.03 -1.68
N ASP A 80 -36.79 -0.93 -0.87
CA ASP A 80 -36.64 0.04 0.21
C ASP A 80 -35.61 1.12 -0.14
N CYS A 81 -35.04 1.09 -1.36
CA CYS A 81 -33.97 1.97 -1.81
C CYS A 81 -32.79 2.02 -0.83
N ASP A 82 -32.45 0.86 -0.25
CA ASP A 82 -31.38 0.68 0.74
C ASP A 82 -30.13 0.02 0.13
N VAL A 83 -30.12 -0.19 -1.19
CA VAL A 83 -28.98 -0.74 -1.92
C VAL A 83 -28.41 0.33 -2.83
N ILE A 84 -27.16 0.72 -2.57
CA ILE A 84 -26.44 1.66 -3.42
C ILE A 84 -26.01 0.97 -4.73
N ARG A 85 -26.20 1.65 -5.87
CA ARG A 85 -25.67 1.24 -7.16
C ARG A 85 -24.21 1.68 -7.27
N CYS A 86 -23.32 0.75 -7.55
CA CYS A 86 -21.89 1.02 -7.74
C CYS A 86 -21.52 0.81 -9.21
N GLU A 87 -20.81 1.76 -9.83
CA GLU A 87 -20.37 1.68 -11.23
C GLU A 87 -19.13 0.78 -11.36
N ASN A 88 -18.10 0.99 -10.52
CA ASN A 88 -16.86 0.20 -10.51
C ASN A 88 -16.58 -0.41 -9.13
N GLY A 89 -17.45 -1.32 -8.70
CA GLY A 89 -17.33 -1.97 -7.39
C GLY A 89 -18.49 -2.88 -7.06
N GLN A 90 -18.66 -3.14 -5.76
CA GLN A 90 -19.77 -3.91 -5.22
C GLN A 90 -20.35 -3.21 -3.98
N PRO A 91 -21.67 -3.29 -3.74
CA PRO A 91 -22.26 -2.77 -2.50
C PRO A 91 -21.78 -3.59 -1.28
N ASP A 92 -21.47 -2.90 -0.19
CA ASP A 92 -21.16 -3.53 1.10
C ASP A 92 -22.42 -4.22 1.65
N GLN A 93 -22.28 -5.42 2.22
CA GLN A 93 -23.41 -6.14 2.80
C GLN A 93 -23.78 -5.64 4.20
N SER A 94 -22.83 -4.99 4.87
CA SER A 94 -22.94 -4.55 6.26
C SER A 94 -23.36 -3.09 6.41
N ASP A 95 -23.15 -2.30 5.36
CA ASP A 95 -23.35 -0.85 5.37
C ASP A 95 -23.85 -0.38 4.01
N VAL A 96 -24.42 0.81 3.96
CA VAL A 96 -25.06 1.37 2.78
C VAL A 96 -24.03 2.17 1.96
N ARG A 97 -22.99 1.49 1.48
CA ARG A 97 -21.86 2.12 0.76
C ARG A 97 -21.26 1.19 -0.29
N CYS A 98 -20.60 1.77 -1.29
CA CYS A 98 -19.86 0.99 -2.28
C CYS A 98 -18.44 0.66 -1.81
N VAL A 99 -18.02 -0.58 -2.09
CA VAL A 99 -16.63 -1.01 -2.03
C VAL A 99 -16.04 -0.90 -3.44
N CYS A 100 -15.27 0.16 -3.69
CA CYS A 100 -14.73 0.46 -5.00
C CYS A 100 -13.53 -0.41 -5.37
N GLU A 101 -13.45 -0.77 -6.66
CA GLU A 101 -12.26 -1.39 -7.23
C GLU A 101 -11.21 -0.33 -7.56
N PRO A 102 -9.94 -0.48 -7.13
CA PRO A 102 -8.90 0.46 -7.50
C PRO A 102 -8.69 0.53 -9.02
N PRO A 103 -8.49 1.72 -9.62
CA PRO A 103 -8.22 3.01 -8.98
C PRO A 103 -9.46 3.91 -8.73
N TYR A 104 -10.68 3.39 -8.86
CA TYR A 104 -11.90 4.16 -8.73
C TYR A 104 -12.21 4.51 -7.26
N SER A 105 -12.92 5.63 -7.07
CA SER A 105 -13.33 6.18 -5.78
C SER A 105 -14.67 6.91 -5.91
N GLY A 106 -15.12 7.58 -4.85
CA GLY A 106 -16.43 8.25 -4.79
C GLY A 106 -17.49 7.37 -4.15
N GLU A 107 -18.67 7.94 -3.91
CA GLU A 107 -19.81 7.26 -3.27
C GLU A 107 -20.32 6.09 -4.13
N HIS A 108 -20.37 6.29 -5.46
CA HIS A 108 -20.82 5.30 -6.44
C HIS A 108 -19.67 4.65 -7.23
N CYS A 109 -18.42 4.87 -6.83
CA CYS A 109 -17.23 4.35 -7.52
C CYS A 109 -17.10 4.79 -8.98
N ASP A 110 -17.55 5.99 -9.31
CA ASP A 110 -17.51 6.61 -10.63
C ASP A 110 -16.40 7.66 -10.75
N GLU A 111 -15.83 8.10 -9.63
CA GLU A 111 -14.76 9.08 -9.60
C GLU A 111 -13.40 8.44 -9.87
N LEU A 112 -12.62 9.09 -10.74
CA LEU A 112 -11.26 8.68 -11.06
C LEU A 112 -10.26 9.76 -10.66
N GLU A 113 -9.84 9.73 -9.41
CA GLU A 113 -8.85 10.69 -8.91
C GLU A 113 -7.43 10.38 -9.40
N ARG A 114 -6.73 11.43 -9.84
CA ARG A 114 -5.33 11.33 -10.30
C ARG A 114 -4.42 10.65 -9.26
N ASN A 115 -4.62 10.95 -7.98
CA ASN A 115 -3.78 10.40 -6.91
C ASN A 115 -4.00 8.88 -6.77
N ASN A 116 -5.24 8.42 -6.87
CA ASN A 116 -5.58 6.99 -6.79
C ASN A 116 -5.03 6.23 -8.01
N VAL A 117 -5.15 6.81 -9.20
CA VAL A 117 -4.57 6.27 -10.43
C VAL A 117 -3.06 6.14 -10.32
N TYR A 118 -2.36 7.21 -9.92
CA TYR A 118 -0.91 7.18 -9.78
C TYR A 118 -0.44 6.22 -8.70
N SER A 119 -1.09 6.21 -7.54
CA SER A 119 -0.80 5.27 -6.47
C SER A 119 -0.98 3.82 -6.94
N HIS A 120 -2.11 3.51 -7.61
CA HIS A 120 -2.40 2.18 -8.12
C HIS A 120 -1.33 1.71 -9.12
N TYR A 121 -1.02 2.50 -10.15
CA TYR A 121 -0.04 2.10 -11.16
C TYR A 121 1.39 2.10 -10.64
N ASN A 122 1.75 3.00 -9.73
CA ASN A 122 3.08 3.01 -9.11
C ASN A 122 3.26 1.77 -8.22
N ASN A 123 2.27 1.43 -7.39
CA ASN A 123 2.31 0.21 -6.58
C ASN A 123 2.29 -1.05 -7.44
N LYS A 124 1.50 -1.05 -8.53
CA LYS A 124 1.49 -2.16 -9.50
C LYS A 124 2.85 -2.29 -10.19
N ALA A 125 3.47 -1.20 -10.62
CA ALA A 125 4.81 -1.20 -11.19
C ALA A 125 5.88 -1.64 -10.19
N ALA A 126 5.76 -1.26 -8.92
CA ALA A 126 6.63 -1.74 -7.84
C ALA A 126 6.44 -3.23 -7.55
N SER A 127 5.22 -3.76 -7.73
CA SER A 127 4.93 -5.20 -7.61
C SER A 127 5.37 -6.00 -8.84
N MET A 128 5.53 -5.34 -9.99
CA MET A 128 6.05 -5.98 -11.21
C MET A 128 7.54 -6.27 -11.04
N ASN A 129 7.93 -7.49 -11.44
CA ASN A 129 9.20 -8.09 -11.10
C ASN A 129 10.41 -7.17 -11.47
N PRO A 130 11.28 -6.78 -10.52
CA PRO A 130 12.40 -5.84 -10.73
C PRO A 130 13.43 -6.34 -11.76
N VAL A 131 13.32 -7.58 -12.22
CA VAL A 131 14.13 -8.19 -13.28
C VAL A 131 14.04 -7.40 -14.59
N LEU A 132 12.87 -6.89 -14.98
CA LEU A 132 12.74 -6.15 -16.24
C LEU A 132 13.44 -4.78 -16.23
N LEU A 133 13.45 -4.10 -15.08
CA LEU A 133 14.15 -2.82 -14.90
C LEU A 133 15.68 -3.02 -14.85
N SER A 134 16.13 -4.10 -14.21
CA SER A 134 17.55 -4.42 -14.14
C SER A 134 18.12 -4.85 -15.51
N ILE A 135 17.33 -5.52 -16.35
CA ILE A 135 17.75 -5.89 -17.72
C ILE A 135 18.05 -4.68 -18.60
N THR A 136 17.41 -3.52 -18.41
CA THR A 136 17.66 -2.33 -19.24
C THR A 136 18.79 -1.44 -18.68
N ILE A 137 18.91 -1.35 -17.36
CA ILE A 137 19.90 -0.47 -16.69
C ILE A 137 21.31 -1.08 -16.72
N ILE A 138 21.43 -2.41 -16.56
CA ILE A 138 22.73 -3.09 -16.50
C ILE A 138 23.53 -2.96 -17.82
N PRO A 139 22.96 -3.19 -19.02
CA PRO A 139 23.69 -3.03 -20.28
C PRO A 139 24.17 -1.59 -20.49
N LEU A 140 23.35 -0.59 -20.16
CA LEU A 140 23.73 0.82 -20.22
C LEU A 140 24.91 1.12 -19.29
N GLY A 141 24.90 0.58 -18.08
CA GLY A 141 26.02 0.71 -17.14
C GLY A 141 27.32 0.10 -17.68
N ILE A 142 27.24 -1.09 -18.29
CA ILE A 142 28.40 -1.77 -18.90
C ILE A 142 28.96 -0.95 -20.06
N ILE A 143 28.10 -0.41 -20.93
CA ILE A 143 28.52 0.42 -22.07
C ILE A 143 29.25 1.67 -21.56
N VAL A 144 28.68 2.38 -20.58
CA VAL A 144 29.31 3.58 -20.00
C VAL A 144 30.66 3.25 -19.36
N TRP A 145 30.75 2.15 -18.61
CA TRP A 145 32.00 1.71 -17.99
C TRP A 145 33.08 1.35 -19.03
N ALA A 146 32.70 0.62 -20.08
CA ALA A 146 33.59 0.26 -21.17
C ALA A 146 34.10 1.50 -21.92
N CYS A 147 33.21 2.44 -22.24
CA CYS A 147 33.56 3.72 -22.87
C CYS A 147 34.55 4.51 -22.03
N ASN A 148 34.31 4.63 -20.72
CA ASN A 148 35.20 5.35 -19.81
C ASN A 148 36.58 4.70 -19.75
N THR A 149 36.62 3.37 -19.58
CA THR A 149 37.87 2.60 -19.53
C THR A 149 38.68 2.71 -20.83
N TYR A 150 38.00 2.59 -21.97
CA TYR A 150 38.65 2.73 -23.28
C TYR A 150 39.15 4.16 -23.51
N SER A 151 38.40 5.18 -23.08
CA SER A 151 38.85 6.57 -23.16
C SER A 151 40.13 6.83 -22.36
N LYS A 152 40.24 6.27 -21.15
CA LYS A 152 41.43 6.37 -20.29
C LYS A 152 42.63 5.69 -20.93
N LYS A 153 42.44 4.47 -21.47
CA LYS A 153 43.49 3.75 -22.21
C LYS A 153 44.02 4.53 -23.41
N ARG A 154 43.13 5.18 -24.19
CA ARG A 154 43.55 6.03 -25.32
C ARG A 154 44.36 7.25 -24.88
N ARG A 155 43.98 7.88 -23.76
CA ARG A 155 44.72 9.02 -23.20
C ARG A 155 46.12 8.61 -22.72
N ALA A 156 46.26 7.46 -22.04
CA ALA A 156 47.55 6.94 -21.59
C ALA A 156 48.49 6.68 -22.77
N LYS A 157 48.04 5.95 -23.80
CA LYS A 157 48.85 5.69 -25.01
C LYS A 157 49.31 6.96 -25.73
N LYS A 158 48.46 8.00 -25.75
CA LYS A 158 48.83 9.29 -26.36
C LYS A 158 49.94 9.99 -25.56
N VAL A 159 49.87 9.93 -24.23
CA VAL A 159 50.91 10.50 -23.35
C VAL A 159 52.23 9.72 -23.48
N GLU A 160 52.18 8.39 -23.54
CA GLU A 160 53.35 7.53 -23.73
C GLU A 160 54.09 7.87 -25.04
N HIS A 161 53.38 7.92 -26.16
CA HIS A 161 54.01 8.27 -27.45
C HIS A 161 54.58 9.70 -27.47
N LEU A 162 53.91 10.65 -26.81
CA LEU A 162 54.44 12.01 -26.66
C LEU A 162 55.71 12.00 -25.82
N LEU A 163 55.73 11.28 -24.70
CA LEU A 163 56.88 11.16 -23.81
C LEU A 163 58.08 10.54 -24.54
N GLU A 164 57.89 9.43 -25.25
CA GLU A 164 58.93 8.78 -26.05
C GLU A 164 59.50 9.73 -27.12
N SER A 165 58.63 10.46 -27.82
CA SER A 165 59.06 11.42 -28.84
C SER A 165 59.87 12.59 -28.24
N THR A 166 59.51 13.07 -27.05
CA THR A 166 60.26 14.13 -26.34
C THR A 166 61.61 13.63 -25.87
N VAL A 167 61.67 12.45 -25.24
CA VAL A 167 62.91 11.84 -24.75
C VAL A 167 63.90 11.59 -25.90
N ASN A 168 63.43 11.01 -27.02
CA ASN A 168 64.28 10.77 -28.19
C ASN A 168 64.83 12.07 -28.80
N ARG A 169 64.02 13.14 -28.84
CA ARG A 169 64.46 14.45 -29.34
C ARG A 169 65.54 15.06 -28.45
N ASP A 170 65.37 14.96 -27.13
CA ASP A 170 66.32 15.50 -26.16
C ASP A 170 67.66 14.74 -26.19
N LEU A 171 67.63 13.41 -26.30
CA LEU A 171 68.81 12.55 -26.53
C LEU A 171 69.57 12.93 -27.80
N LYS A 172 68.86 13.19 -28.90
CA LYS A 172 69.50 13.61 -30.16
C LYS A 172 70.14 14.99 -30.02
N SER A 173 69.49 15.93 -29.32
CA SER A 173 70.04 17.26 -29.07
C SER A 173 71.29 17.21 -28.19
N SER A 174 71.30 16.40 -27.12
CA SER A 174 72.47 16.27 -26.25
C SER A 174 73.65 15.65 -27.00
N HIS A 175 73.41 14.61 -27.79
CA HIS A 175 74.46 13.97 -28.61
C HIS A 175 75.07 14.93 -29.64
N VAL A 176 74.26 15.75 -30.31
CA VAL A 176 74.76 16.79 -31.22
C VAL A 176 75.61 17.84 -30.48
N ARG A 177 75.20 18.28 -29.29
CA ARG A 177 75.99 19.22 -28.48
C ARG A 177 77.33 18.61 -28.05
N GLU A 178 77.35 17.35 -27.66
CA GLU A 178 78.58 16.64 -27.29
C GLU A 178 79.55 16.55 -28.48
N LEU A 179 79.06 16.23 -29.68
CA LEU A 179 79.89 16.20 -30.89
C LEU A 179 80.47 17.58 -31.27
N LEU A 180 79.73 18.65 -31.03
CA LEU A 180 80.16 20.01 -31.39
C LEU A 180 81.13 20.62 -30.37
N TYR A 181 81.00 20.30 -29.08
CA TYR A 181 81.75 20.97 -28.00
C TYR A 181 82.70 20.04 -27.23
N GLY A 182 82.60 18.72 -27.39
CA GLY A 182 83.40 17.71 -26.69
C GLY A 182 84.74 17.37 -27.34
N LYS A 183 85.10 18.00 -28.46
CA LYS A 183 86.40 17.83 -29.10
C LYS A 183 87.39 18.86 -28.53
N LYS A 184 88.05 18.50 -27.42
CA LYS A 184 89.27 19.14 -26.92
C LYS A 184 90.35 18.08 -26.71
#